data_AF-A0A7X0EY31-F1
#
_entry.id   AF-A0A7X0EY31-F1
#
_cell.length_a   1.000
_cell.length_b   1.000
_cell.length_c   1.000
_cell.angle_alpha   90.00
_cell.angle_beta   90.00
_cell.angle_gamma   90.00
#
_symmetry.space_group_name_H-M   'P 1'
#
loop_
_entity.id
_entity.type
_entity.pdbx_description
1 polymer ?
#
loop_
_entity_poly.entity_id
_entity_poly.type
_entity_poly.pdbx_seq_one_letter_code
_entity_poly.pdbx_strand_id
1 'polypeptide(L)'
;MVEQADVVIAGARCAGAVAAATLARRGHHVIAVDPARFPSTTVSTHLLFAGGVAELARAGVLERVEKIGAPRLSRAFIGGPGHAAAGAFNPVDGFDYGMCVRRAPLDAALVETARDAGAEIREGHRVTGVLWENGRAVGVRVRVGERPGRRRPRPRPERTRP
;
A
#
# COMPACT_ATOMS: atom_id res chain seq x y z
N MET A 1 8.23 -3.79 25.46
CA MET A 1 7.70 -5.16 25.48
C MET A 1 8.18 -5.85 24.20
N VAL A 2 8.55 -7.12 24.28
CA VAL A 2 8.93 -7.93 23.12
C VAL A 2 7.72 -8.77 22.73
N GLU A 3 7.47 -8.87 21.44
CA GLU A 3 6.38 -9.65 20.87
C GLU A 3 6.95 -10.60 19.82
N GLN A 4 6.30 -11.73 19.62
CA GLN A 4 6.73 -12.78 18.69
C GLN A 4 5.76 -12.83 17.51
N ALA A 5 6.30 -13.11 16.33
CA ALA A 5 5.55 -13.39 15.11
C ALA A 5 6.39 -14.25 14.17
N ASP A 6 5.73 -14.98 13.27
CA ASP A 6 6.43 -15.74 12.23
C ASP A 6 7.09 -14.77 11.23
N VAL A 7 6.42 -13.66 10.92
CA VAL A 7 6.91 -12.64 9.99
C VAL A 7 6.60 -11.23 10.50
N VAL A 8 7.63 -10.38 10.50
CA VAL A 8 7.47 -8.93 10.71
C VAL A 8 7.80 -8.16 9.44
N ILE A 9 6.87 -7.33 8.97
CA ILE A 9 6.99 -6.54 7.74
C ILE A 9 7.21 -5.07 8.08
N ALA A 10 8.29 -4.50 7.57
CA ALA A 10 8.59 -3.07 7.68
C ALA A 10 7.93 -2.30 6.52
N GLY A 11 6.81 -1.63 6.81
CA GLY A 11 5.97 -0.90 5.86
C GLY A 11 4.70 -1.69 5.48
N ALA A 12 3.55 -1.02 5.45
CA ALA A 12 2.25 -1.64 5.16
C ALA A 12 1.52 -0.97 3.98
N ARG A 13 2.23 -0.26 3.10
CA ARG A 13 1.71 0.19 1.80
C ARG A 13 1.73 -0.95 0.78
N CYS A 14 1.47 -0.66 -0.51
CA CYS A 14 1.41 -1.62 -1.63
C CYS A 14 2.06 -2.99 -1.39
N ALA A 15 3.40 -3.07 -1.41
CA ALA A 15 4.10 -4.34 -1.27
C ALA A 15 3.88 -5.02 0.08
N GLY A 16 3.97 -4.25 1.18
CA GLY A 16 3.86 -4.79 2.54
C GLY A 16 2.47 -5.32 2.88
N ALA A 17 1.41 -4.60 2.47
CA ALA A 17 0.04 -5.06 2.67
C ALA A 17 -0.28 -6.32 1.83
N VAL A 18 0.16 -6.36 0.56
CA VAL A 18 -0.02 -7.56 -0.28
C VAL A 18 0.73 -8.75 0.32
N ALA A 19 1.98 -8.57 0.75
CA ALA A 19 2.76 -9.61 1.40
C ALA A 19 2.10 -10.08 2.71
N ALA A 20 1.63 -9.14 3.54
CA ALA A 20 0.93 -9.44 4.79
C ALA A 20 -0.33 -10.28 4.56
N ALA A 21 -1.20 -9.86 3.65
CA ALA A 21 -2.41 -10.60 3.29
C ALA A 21 -2.08 -12.02 2.80
N THR A 22 -1.05 -12.12 1.96
CA THR A 22 -0.63 -13.35 1.30
C THR A 22 -0.01 -14.37 2.26
N LEU A 23 0.73 -13.90 3.27
CA LEU A 23 1.32 -14.74 4.32
C LEU A 23 0.31 -15.11 5.40
N ALA A 24 -0.55 -14.17 5.81
CA ALA A 24 -1.59 -14.45 6.80
C ALA A 24 -2.59 -15.50 6.30
N ARG A 25 -3.00 -15.45 5.02
CA ARG A 25 -3.82 -16.51 4.39
C ARG A 25 -3.15 -17.89 4.37
N ARG A 26 -1.83 -17.96 4.49
CA ARG A 26 -1.08 -19.24 4.62
C ARG A 26 -0.95 -19.71 6.07
N GLY A 27 -1.58 -19.03 7.02
CA GLY A 27 -1.59 -19.41 8.43
C GLY A 27 -0.42 -18.87 9.24
N HIS A 28 0.39 -17.96 8.69
CA HIS A 28 1.47 -17.32 9.45
C HIS A 28 0.93 -16.22 10.36
N HIS A 29 1.51 -16.09 11.56
CA HIS A 29 1.32 -14.93 12.41
C HIS A 29 2.15 -13.76 11.85
N VAL A 30 1.48 -12.78 11.24
CA VAL A 30 2.13 -11.67 10.55
C VAL A 30 1.84 -10.34 11.23
N ILE A 31 2.89 -9.58 11.53
CA ILE A 31 2.80 -8.20 12.00
C ILE A 31 3.41 -7.28 10.95
N ALA A 32 2.63 -6.35 10.38
CA ALA A 32 3.15 -5.29 9.52
C ALA A 32 3.11 -3.94 10.24
N VAL A 33 4.19 -3.17 10.11
CA VAL A 33 4.41 -1.92 10.85
C VAL A 33 4.58 -0.77 9.87
N ASP A 34 3.73 0.26 9.92
CA ASP A 34 3.88 1.47 9.08
C ASP A 34 3.79 2.76 9.90
N PRO A 35 4.67 3.75 9.65
CA PRO A 35 4.58 5.04 10.31
C PRO A 35 3.34 5.85 9.94
N ALA A 36 2.70 5.54 8.80
CA ALA A 36 1.47 6.20 8.39
C ALA A 36 0.25 5.69 9.18
N ARG A 37 -0.81 6.50 9.14
CA ARG A 37 -2.17 6.07 9.47
C ARG A 37 -3.01 6.12 8.20
N PHE A 38 -3.72 5.06 7.88
CA PHE A 38 -4.42 4.91 6.60
C PHE A 38 -5.88 5.38 6.71
N PRO A 39 -6.43 6.04 5.66
CA PRO A 39 -5.78 6.41 4.40
C PRO A 39 -4.73 7.53 4.59
N SER A 40 -3.63 7.45 3.85
CA SER A 40 -2.52 8.41 3.93
C SER A 40 -2.04 8.81 2.53
N THR A 41 -1.72 10.09 2.33
CA THR A 41 -1.15 10.55 1.06
C THR A 41 0.33 10.19 0.96
N THR A 42 0.79 9.93 -0.26
CA THR A 42 2.20 9.72 -0.58
C THR A 42 2.44 10.21 -2.01
N VAL A 43 3.63 10.74 -2.28
CA VAL A 43 4.03 11.13 -3.63
C VAL A 43 4.27 9.86 -4.43
N SER A 44 3.59 9.72 -5.56
CA SER A 44 3.74 8.54 -6.42
C SER A 44 3.29 8.84 -7.84
N THR A 45 4.03 8.31 -8.80
CA THR A 45 3.69 8.28 -10.24
C THR A 45 2.95 6.99 -10.59
N HIS A 46 2.06 6.55 -9.70
CA HIS A 46 1.54 5.18 -9.72
C HIS A 46 0.70 4.89 -10.97
N LEU A 47 1.15 3.89 -11.72
CA LEU A 47 0.43 3.24 -12.80
C LEU A 47 0.57 1.73 -12.59
N LEU A 48 -0.56 1.04 -12.54
CA LEU A 48 -0.60 -0.41 -12.60
C LEU A 48 -0.69 -0.80 -14.07
N PHE A 49 0.29 -1.58 -14.55
CA PHE A 49 0.17 -2.28 -15.83
C PHE A 49 -0.69 -3.54 -15.65
N ALA A 50 -1.02 -4.22 -16.75
CA ALA A 50 -1.75 -5.50 -16.74
C ALA A 50 -1.27 -6.48 -15.66
N GLY A 51 0.03 -6.69 -15.54
CA GLY A 51 0.60 -7.55 -14.49
C GLY A 51 0.32 -7.06 -13.06
N GLY A 52 0.32 -5.74 -12.83
CA GLY A 52 -0.05 -5.17 -11.53
C GLY A 52 -1.54 -5.38 -11.20
N VAL A 53 -2.41 -5.31 -12.21
CA VAL A 53 -3.83 -5.65 -12.04
C VAL A 53 -4.00 -7.14 -11.71
N ALA A 54 -3.28 -8.02 -12.40
CA ALA A 54 -3.26 -9.45 -12.12
C ALA A 54 -2.81 -9.75 -10.68
N GLU A 55 -1.80 -9.05 -10.17
CA GLU A 55 -1.37 -9.20 -8.77
C GLU A 55 -2.44 -8.73 -7.77
N LEU A 56 -3.20 -7.68 -8.06
CA LEU A 56 -4.34 -7.30 -7.23
C LEU A 56 -5.43 -8.37 -7.23
N ALA A 57 -5.67 -9.03 -8.36
CA ALA A 57 -6.62 -10.13 -8.45
C ALA A 57 -6.16 -11.33 -7.59
N ARG A 58 -4.90 -11.75 -7.75
CA ARG A 58 -4.28 -12.82 -6.93
C ARG A 58 -4.31 -12.49 -5.43
N ALA A 59 -4.10 -11.22 -5.08
CA ALA A 59 -4.12 -10.77 -3.69
C ALA A 59 -5.54 -10.68 -3.10
N GLY A 60 -6.59 -10.84 -3.93
CA GLY A 60 -8.00 -10.79 -3.52
C GLY A 60 -8.52 -9.36 -3.27
N VAL A 61 -7.85 -8.34 -3.80
CA VAL A 61 -8.17 -6.92 -3.52
C VAL A 61 -8.72 -6.18 -4.73
N LEU A 62 -8.64 -6.77 -5.94
CA LEU A 62 -9.00 -6.09 -7.18
C LEU A 62 -10.41 -5.48 -7.14
N GLU A 63 -11.41 -6.23 -6.66
CA GLU A 63 -12.79 -5.72 -6.57
C GLU A 63 -12.89 -4.45 -5.69
N ARG A 64 -12.19 -4.43 -4.55
CA ARG A 64 -12.14 -3.26 -3.66
C ARG A 64 -11.44 -2.08 -4.33
N VAL A 65 -10.43 -2.35 -5.16
CA VAL A 65 -9.71 -1.33 -5.93
C VAL A 65 -10.55 -0.77 -7.07
N GLU A 66 -11.30 -1.62 -7.80
CA GLU A 66 -12.17 -1.17 -8.88
C GLU A 66 -13.29 -0.27 -8.36
N LYS A 67 -13.83 -0.55 -7.16
CA LYS A 67 -14.80 0.32 -6.47
C LYS A 67 -14.26 1.71 -6.12
N ILE A 68 -12.95 1.95 -6.15
CA ILE A 68 -12.36 3.29 -6.00
C ILE A 68 -12.70 4.18 -7.22
N GLY A 69 -13.02 3.58 -8.38
CA GLY A 69 -13.48 4.29 -9.57
C GLY A 69 -12.37 4.80 -10.49
N ALA A 70 -11.16 4.22 -10.40
CA ALA A 70 -10.12 4.51 -11.39
C ALA A 70 -10.50 3.84 -12.74
N PRO A 71 -10.43 4.57 -13.87
CA PRO A 71 -10.76 4.00 -15.16
C PRO A 71 -9.74 2.94 -15.58
N ARG A 72 -10.21 1.94 -16.31
CA ARG A 72 -9.34 0.98 -17.02
C ARG A 72 -8.70 1.70 -18.21
N LEU A 73 -7.37 1.61 -18.30
CA LEU A 73 -6.57 2.16 -19.39
C LEU A 73 -6.29 1.03 -20.37
N SER A 74 -6.90 1.05 -21.56
CA SER A 74 -6.73 0.01 -22.58
C SER A 74 -5.56 0.27 -23.54
N ARG A 75 -5.02 1.50 -23.54
CA ARG A 75 -3.87 1.87 -24.37
C ARG A 75 -2.87 2.70 -23.58
N ALA A 76 -1.60 2.50 -23.90
CA ALA A 76 -0.50 3.33 -23.45
C ALA A 76 0.04 4.17 -24.61
N PHE A 77 0.52 5.37 -24.29
CA PHE A 77 1.22 6.26 -25.20
C PHE A 77 2.56 6.65 -24.57
N ILE A 78 3.61 6.65 -25.38
CA ILE A 78 4.94 7.15 -25.03
C ILE A 78 5.42 8.04 -26.16
N GLY A 79 6.02 9.20 -25.83
CA GLY A 79 6.50 10.14 -26.83
C GLY A 79 7.57 11.07 -26.31
N GLY A 80 8.37 11.58 -27.25
CA GLY A 80 9.44 12.55 -27.06
C GLY A 80 9.79 13.22 -28.39
N PRO A 81 10.83 14.08 -28.45
CA PRO A 81 11.17 14.81 -29.67
C PRO A 81 11.40 13.86 -30.86
N GLY A 82 10.59 14.05 -31.90
CA GLY A 82 10.65 13.27 -33.15
C GLY A 82 10.11 11.84 -33.10
N HIS A 83 9.66 11.35 -31.93
CA HIS A 83 9.29 9.94 -31.75
C HIS A 83 8.04 9.78 -30.89
N ALA A 84 7.11 8.94 -31.31
CA ALA A 84 5.95 8.56 -30.52
C ALA A 84 5.54 7.12 -30.84
N ALA A 85 5.02 6.42 -29.82
CA ALA A 85 4.44 5.10 -29.96
C ALA A 85 3.17 5.01 -29.11
N ALA A 86 2.18 4.29 -29.61
CA ALA A 86 0.96 3.97 -28.88
C ALA A 86 0.59 2.51 -29.11
N GLY A 87 0.13 1.82 -28.09
CA GLY A 87 -0.20 0.41 -28.17
C GLY A 87 -1.20 -0.01 -27.10
N ALA A 88 -1.80 -1.17 -27.29
CA ALA A 88 -2.55 -1.85 -26.23
C ALA A 88 -1.58 -2.44 -25.19
N PHE A 89 -2.09 -2.78 -24.01
CA PHE A 89 -1.30 -3.55 -23.05
C PHE A 89 -1.27 -5.02 -23.46
N ASN A 90 -0.11 -5.67 -23.30
CA ASN A 90 -0.04 -7.12 -23.44
C ASN A 90 -0.84 -7.78 -22.30
N PRO A 91 -1.73 -8.75 -22.60
CA PRO A 91 -2.50 -9.41 -21.56
C PRO A 91 -1.63 -10.18 -20.57
N VAL A 92 -1.97 -10.11 -19.29
CA VAL A 92 -1.38 -10.93 -18.21
C VAL A 92 -2.53 -11.50 -17.38
N ASP A 93 -2.64 -12.83 -17.33
CA ASP A 93 -3.72 -13.54 -16.63
C ASP A 93 -5.15 -13.08 -17.00
N GLY A 94 -5.34 -12.73 -18.27
CA GLY A 94 -6.63 -12.23 -18.77
C GLY A 94 -6.88 -10.74 -18.57
N PHE A 95 -5.96 -10.00 -17.94
CA PHE A 95 -6.02 -8.54 -17.82
C PHE A 95 -5.21 -7.88 -18.94
N ASP A 96 -5.85 -7.05 -19.75
CA ASP A 96 -5.29 -6.33 -20.89
C ASP A 96 -5.36 -4.79 -20.73
N TYR A 97 -5.46 -4.34 -19.48
CA TYR A 97 -5.57 -2.93 -19.13
C TYR A 97 -4.67 -2.54 -17.96
N GLY A 98 -4.33 -1.26 -17.91
CA GLY A 98 -3.72 -0.63 -16.74
C GLY A 98 -4.72 0.18 -15.92
N MET A 99 -4.29 0.69 -14.76
CA MET A 99 -5.09 1.60 -13.92
C MET A 99 -4.20 2.63 -13.22
N CYS A 100 -4.67 3.88 -13.16
CA CYS A 100 -4.07 4.96 -12.37
C CYS A 100 -4.90 5.20 -11.10
N VAL A 101 -4.72 4.35 -10.09
CA VAL A 101 -5.48 4.45 -8.84
C VAL A 101 -4.82 5.46 -7.89
N ARG A 102 -5.61 6.31 -7.23
CA ARG A 102 -5.11 7.21 -6.19
C ARG A 102 -4.50 6.38 -5.04
N ARG A 103 -3.28 6.73 -4.63
CA ARG A 103 -2.52 5.95 -3.64
C ARG A 103 -3.15 5.88 -2.25
N ALA A 104 -3.76 6.97 -1.76
CA ALA A 104 -4.38 6.95 -0.44
C ALA A 104 -5.52 5.92 -0.29
N PRO A 105 -6.53 5.88 -1.20
CA PRO A 105 -7.55 4.82 -1.15
C PRO A 105 -7.02 3.45 -1.58
N LEU A 106 -6.04 3.36 -2.49
CA LEU A 106 -5.40 2.08 -2.84
C LEU A 106 -4.70 1.44 -1.64
N ASP A 107 -3.83 2.19 -0.97
CA ASP A 107 -3.08 1.70 0.19
C ASP A 107 -4.05 1.29 1.32
N ALA A 108 -5.11 2.07 1.55
CA ALA A 108 -6.16 1.72 2.51
C ALA A 108 -6.87 0.41 2.13
N ALA A 109 -7.26 0.23 0.86
CA ALA A 109 -7.91 -0.99 0.41
C ALA A 109 -7.03 -2.24 0.58
N LEU A 110 -5.72 -2.09 0.34
CA LEU A 110 -4.73 -3.14 0.54
C LEU A 110 -4.55 -3.48 2.03
N VAL A 111 -4.45 -2.46 2.88
CA VAL A 111 -4.33 -2.63 4.34
C VAL A 111 -5.55 -3.33 4.92
N GLU A 112 -6.75 -2.92 4.54
CA GLU A 112 -7.98 -3.60 4.99
C GLU A 112 -8.00 -5.05 4.50
N THR A 113 -7.57 -5.32 3.27
CA THR A 113 -7.50 -6.71 2.77
C THR A 113 -6.49 -7.56 3.55
N ALA A 114 -5.39 -6.96 4.01
CA ALA A 114 -4.44 -7.63 4.88
C ALA A 114 -5.03 -7.94 6.26
N ARG A 115 -5.82 -7.01 6.82
CA ARG A 115 -6.56 -7.24 8.08
C ARG A 115 -7.59 -8.35 7.93
N ASP A 116 -8.38 -8.30 6.87
CA ASP A 116 -9.39 -9.30 6.54
C ASP A 116 -8.75 -10.71 6.38
N ALA A 117 -7.51 -10.76 5.91
CA ALA A 117 -6.70 -11.99 5.80
C ALA A 117 -6.09 -12.48 7.12
N GLY A 118 -6.20 -11.72 8.21
CA GLY A 118 -5.67 -12.07 9.55
C GLY A 118 -4.32 -11.44 9.90
N ALA A 119 -3.78 -10.53 9.09
CA ALA A 119 -2.53 -9.84 9.44
C ALA A 119 -2.76 -8.71 10.44
N GLU A 120 -1.85 -8.54 11.40
CA GLU A 120 -1.85 -7.41 12.33
C GLU A 120 -1.17 -6.19 11.70
N ILE A 121 -1.95 -5.15 11.39
CA ILE A 121 -1.41 -3.91 10.81
C ILE A 121 -1.29 -2.82 11.89
N ARG A 122 -0.05 -2.47 12.23
CA ARG A 122 0.31 -1.46 13.24
C ARG A 122 0.63 -0.12 12.61
N GLU A 123 -0.38 0.75 12.60
CA GLU A 123 -0.28 2.11 12.10
C GLU A 123 0.35 3.07 13.12
N GLY A 124 1.05 4.10 12.63
CA GLY A 124 1.76 5.06 13.47
C GLY A 124 2.98 4.47 14.19
N HIS A 125 3.50 3.34 13.71
CA HIS A 125 4.64 2.64 14.29
C HIS A 125 5.79 2.61 13.27
N ARG A 126 7.01 2.94 13.69
CA ARG A 126 8.16 3.03 12.78
C ARG A 126 9.20 2.00 13.16
N VAL A 127 9.57 1.13 12.22
CA VAL A 127 10.79 0.32 12.35
C VAL A 127 12.01 1.25 12.36
N THR A 128 12.86 1.13 13.36
CA THR A 128 14.07 1.96 13.56
C THR A 128 15.37 1.17 13.51
N GLY A 129 15.30 -0.16 13.47
CA GLY A 129 16.48 -1.01 13.32
C GLY A 129 16.11 -2.49 13.24
N VAL A 130 17.03 -3.28 12.69
CA VAL A 130 16.93 -4.75 12.65
C VAL A 130 17.73 -5.31 13.83
N LEU A 131 17.21 -6.37 14.45
CA LEU A 131 17.90 -7.12 15.51
C LEU A 131 18.61 -8.31 14.88
N TRP A 132 19.86 -8.52 15.26
CA TRP A 132 20.73 -9.55 14.70
C TRP A 132 21.31 -10.42 15.80
N GLU A 133 21.32 -11.73 15.57
CA GLU A 133 21.96 -12.73 16.41
C GLU A 133 22.71 -13.71 15.51
N ASN A 134 24.00 -13.93 15.78
CA ASN A 134 24.84 -14.88 15.04
C ASN A 134 24.78 -14.72 13.50
N GLY A 135 24.73 -13.47 13.02
CA GLY A 135 24.66 -13.14 11.59
C GLY A 135 23.27 -13.32 10.94
N ARG A 136 22.22 -13.64 11.73
CA ARG A 136 20.84 -13.78 11.26
C ARG A 136 19.95 -12.67 11.82
N ALA A 137 19.06 -12.14 10.97
CA ALA A 137 18.01 -11.22 11.43
C ALA A 137 16.95 -11.99 12.22
N VAL A 138 16.66 -11.54 13.44
CA VAL A 138 15.73 -12.19 14.38
C VAL A 138 14.55 -11.29 14.79
N GLY A 139 14.55 -10.04 14.36
CA GLY A 139 13.44 -9.12 14.65
C GLY A 139 13.73 -7.69 14.26
N VAL A 140 12.87 -6.78 14.73
CA VAL A 140 13.00 -5.34 14.48
C VAL A 140 12.72 -4.53 15.75
N ARG A 141 13.41 -3.41 15.90
CA ARG A 141 13.08 -2.39 16.89
C ARG A 141 12.01 -1.46 16.30
N VAL A 142 10.94 -1.26 17.05
CA VAL A 142 9.81 -0.40 16.63
C VAL A 142 9.69 0.78 17.59
N ARG A 143 9.63 1.98 17.03
CA ARG A 143 9.23 3.20 17.74
C ARG A 143 7.73 3.42 17.56
N VAL A 144 7.01 3.41 18.67
CA VAL A 144 5.59 3.74 18.73
C VAL A 144 5.45 5.26 18.62
N GLY A 145 4.73 5.76 17.61
CA GLY A 145 4.38 7.17 17.53
C GLY A 145 3.34 7.54 18.58
N GLU A 146 3.35 8.78 19.08
CA GLU A 146 2.33 9.26 19.99
C GLU A 146 0.93 9.12 19.37
N ARG A 147 -0.07 8.74 20.19
CA ARG A 147 -1.47 8.89 19.79
C ARG A 147 -1.69 10.37 19.48
N PRO A 148 -2.29 10.74 18.33
CA PRO A 148 -2.55 12.14 18.07
C PRO A 148 -3.44 12.68 19.19
N GLY A 149 -2.89 13.53 20.05
CA GLY A 149 -3.68 14.41 20.89
C GLY A 149 -4.67 15.11 19.97
N ARG A 150 -5.96 15.04 20.32
CA ARG A 150 -7.10 15.62 19.61
C ARG A 150 -6.67 16.97 19.02
N ARG A 151 -6.33 17.02 17.73
CA ARG A 151 -5.86 18.26 17.11
C ARG A 151 -7.00 19.26 17.24
N ARG A 152 -6.80 20.34 18.01
CA ARG A 152 -7.71 21.49 17.97
C ARG A 152 -7.82 21.92 16.50
N PRO A 153 -9.03 22.12 15.97
CA PRO A 153 -9.19 22.61 14.61
C PRO A 153 -8.40 23.92 14.47
N ARG A 154 -7.56 24.02 13.44
CA ARG A 154 -6.92 25.29 13.08
C ARG A 154 -8.04 26.27 12.74
N PRO A 155 -8.03 27.50 13.28
CA PRO A 155 -9.01 28.51 12.91
C PRO A 155 -8.95 28.72 11.40
N ARG A 156 -10.13 28.77 10.75
CA ARG A 156 -10.22 29.11 9.32
C ARG A 156 -9.67 30.53 9.14
N PRO A 157 -8.80 30.78 8.16
CA PRO A 157 -8.42 32.15 7.84
C PRO A 157 -9.68 32.92 7.42
N GLU A 158 -9.85 34.11 7.98
CA GLU A 158 -10.94 35.03 7.62
C GLU A 158 -10.84 35.32 6.13
N ARG A 159 -11.95 35.08 5.42
CA ARG A 159 -12.09 35.50 4.04
C ARG A 159 -12.29 37.00 4.04
N THR A 160 -11.23 37.76 3.74
CA THR A 160 -11.38 39.13 3.25
C THR A 160 -12.13 39.06 1.93
N ARG A 161 -13.38 39.57 1.92
CA ARG A 161 -14.11 39.82 0.68
C ARG A 161 -13.56 41.10 0.05
N PRO A 162 -13.46 41.17 -1.29
CA PRO A 162 -13.21 42.42 -1.99
C PRO A 162 -14.40 43.38 -1.86
#